data_AF-A0A7K3GRJ5-F1
#
_entry.id   AF-A0A7K3GRJ5-F1
#
_cell.length_a   1.000
_cell.length_b   1.000
_cell.length_c   1.000
_cell.angle_alpha   90.00
_cell.angle_beta   90.00
_cell.angle_gamma   90.00
#
_symmetry.space_group_name_H-M   'P 1'
#
loop_
_entity.id
_entity.type
_entity.pdbx_description
1 polymer ?
#
loop_
_entity_poly.entity_id
_entity_poly.type
_entity_poly.pdbx_seq_one_letter_code
_entity_poly.pdbx_strand_id
1 'polypeptide(L)'
;MGRAGAGTRRGLALGTTVLVAAGLLTVATPQEAHAATACPGRKVRTLPFATGSVLVHRRGGYVCAVTVPKRPGTKRQMSVSVRARGGRAVVDSGRYAYRAGPVTVHAGKRCVWVTGKVSGRSVSSGWILC
;
A
#
# COMPACT_ATOMS: atom_id res chain seq x y z
N MET A 1 -4.44 63.94 -64.95
CA MET A 1 -3.33 64.17 -64.00
C MET A 1 -3.44 63.09 -62.93
N GLY A 2 -2.47 62.18 -62.82
CA GLY A 2 -2.54 61.04 -61.92
C GLY A 2 -1.62 59.91 -62.36
N ARG A 3 -0.30 60.13 -62.27
CA ARG A 3 0.72 59.09 -62.40
C ARG A 3 1.27 58.81 -61.02
N ALA A 4 1.22 57.54 -60.61
CA ALA A 4 2.36 56.83 -60.04
C ALA A 4 1.98 55.35 -59.98
N GLY A 5 2.30 54.66 -61.06
CA GLY A 5 2.23 53.21 -61.15
C GLY A 5 3.34 52.54 -60.36
N ALA A 6 3.02 51.31 -59.96
CA ALA A 6 3.78 50.34 -59.20
C ALA A 6 5.18 50.04 -59.76
N GLY A 7 6.05 49.49 -58.91
CA GLY A 7 7.27 48.85 -59.40
C GLY A 7 8.23 48.30 -58.35
N THR A 8 7.84 47.18 -57.74
CA THR A 8 8.62 45.93 -57.68
C THR A 8 10.04 45.95 -57.10
N ARG A 9 10.25 45.14 -56.04
CA ARG A 9 11.43 44.26 -55.83
C ARG A 9 11.09 43.27 -54.70
N ARG A 10 10.78 42.01 -55.05
CA ARG A 10 11.68 40.82 -55.03
C ARG A 10 11.90 40.24 -53.63
N GLY A 11 11.42 39.02 -53.44
CA GLY A 11 12.20 37.99 -52.76
C GLY A 11 11.48 37.23 -51.64
N LEU A 12 11.63 35.91 -51.71
CA LEU A 12 11.57 34.92 -50.63
C LEU A 12 10.16 34.44 -50.27
N ALA A 13 9.70 33.36 -50.93
CA ALA A 13 10.05 31.99 -50.60
C ALA A 13 9.41 31.53 -49.28
N LEU A 14 8.41 30.66 -49.43
CA LEU A 14 8.28 29.38 -48.74
C LEU A 14 8.75 29.33 -47.27
N GLY A 15 7.82 28.98 -46.39
CA GLY A 15 8.15 27.93 -45.42
C GLY A 15 7.67 28.16 -43.99
N THR A 16 6.75 27.30 -43.59
CA THR A 16 6.69 26.63 -42.29
C THR A 16 6.36 27.48 -41.05
N THR A 17 5.06 27.52 -40.73
CA THR A 17 4.55 27.71 -39.38
C THR A 17 5.00 26.54 -38.49
N VAL A 18 6.00 26.75 -37.64
CA VAL A 18 6.36 25.79 -36.59
C VAL A 18 5.49 26.07 -35.37
N LEU A 19 4.38 25.32 -35.26
CA LEU A 19 3.56 25.24 -34.05
C LEU A 19 4.27 24.30 -33.06
N VAL A 20 4.95 24.87 -32.06
CA VAL A 20 5.54 24.11 -30.96
C VAL A 20 4.43 23.76 -29.96
N ALA A 21 3.85 22.56 -30.09
CA ALA A 21 2.98 22.01 -29.07
C ALA A 21 3.85 21.45 -27.93
N ALA A 22 3.97 22.19 -26.83
CA ALA A 22 4.60 21.70 -25.61
C ALA A 22 3.70 20.62 -24.97
N GLY A 23 4.04 19.35 -25.17
CA GLY A 23 3.42 18.23 -24.47
C GLY A 23 3.90 18.19 -23.02
N LEU A 24 3.04 18.57 -22.07
CA LEU A 24 3.25 18.33 -20.66
C LEU A 24 3.15 16.82 -20.39
N LEU A 25 4.27 16.18 -20.12
CA LEU A 25 4.33 14.82 -19.59
C LEU A 25 3.76 14.84 -18.17
N THR A 26 2.48 14.50 -18.04
CA THR A 26 1.90 14.19 -16.73
C THR A 26 2.36 12.80 -16.35
N VAL A 27 3.32 12.72 -15.43
CA VAL A 27 3.67 11.45 -14.79
C VAL A 27 2.48 11.05 -13.94
N ALA A 28 1.63 10.17 -14.47
CA ALA A 28 0.63 9.46 -13.71
C ALA A 28 1.36 8.51 -12.76
N THR A 29 1.84 9.04 -11.64
CA THR A 29 2.20 8.17 -10.52
C THR A 29 0.90 7.50 -10.05
N PRO A 30 0.87 6.18 -9.85
CA PRO A 30 -0.27 5.55 -9.21
C PRO A 30 -0.41 6.16 -7.81
N GLN A 31 -1.38 7.06 -7.64
CA GLN A 31 -1.89 7.44 -6.33
C GLN A 31 -2.58 6.20 -5.77
N GLU A 32 -1.81 5.29 -5.17
CA GLU A 32 -2.39 4.33 -4.25
C GLU A 32 -2.88 5.13 -3.05
N ALA A 33 -4.15 5.53 -3.12
CA ALA A 33 -4.93 6.03 -1.99
C ALA A 33 -5.00 4.90 -0.95
N HIS A 34 -3.92 4.74 -0.19
CA HIS A 34 -3.87 3.85 0.95
C HIS A 34 -4.71 4.51 2.04
N ALA A 35 -6.00 4.19 2.07
CA ALA A 35 -6.75 4.22 3.31
C ALA A 35 -5.96 3.38 4.30
N ALA A 36 -5.15 4.04 5.14
CA ALA A 36 -4.03 3.50 5.90
C ALA A 36 -4.19 2.01 6.24
N THR A 37 -3.76 1.14 5.32
CA THR A 37 -3.66 -0.28 5.59
C THR A 37 -2.52 -0.37 6.59
N ALA A 38 -2.85 -0.76 7.83
CA ALA A 38 -1.89 -0.70 8.93
C ALA A 38 -0.57 -1.45 8.64
N CYS A 39 -0.58 -2.36 7.67
CA CYS A 39 0.61 -3.05 7.16
C CYS A 39 0.92 -2.67 5.70
N PRO A 40 2.18 -2.35 5.37
CA PRO A 40 2.60 -2.15 4.01
C PRO A 40 2.63 -3.48 3.22
N GLY A 41 2.28 -3.42 1.93
CA GLY A 41 2.41 -4.55 0.99
C GLY A 41 1.11 -5.30 0.69
N ARG A 42 1.24 -6.42 -0.02
CA ARG A 42 0.10 -7.21 -0.49
C ARG A 42 -0.48 -8.05 0.63
N LYS A 43 -1.80 -8.02 0.81
CA LYS A 43 -2.51 -8.95 1.70
C LYS A 43 -2.40 -10.37 1.14
N VAL A 44 -1.76 -11.27 1.89
CA VAL A 44 -1.50 -12.66 1.47
C VAL A 44 -2.39 -13.67 2.18
N ARG A 45 -2.89 -13.33 3.37
CA ARG A 45 -3.78 -14.21 4.14
C ARG A 45 -4.70 -13.37 5.02
N THR A 46 -5.93 -13.84 5.19
CA THR A 46 -6.87 -13.37 6.20
C THR A 46 -7.24 -14.54 7.08
N LEU A 47 -7.13 -14.39 8.39
CA LEU A 47 -7.48 -15.42 9.37
C LEU A 47 -8.71 -14.93 10.15
N PRO A 48 -9.93 -15.23 9.68
CA PRO A 48 -11.15 -14.85 10.37
C PRO A 48 -11.37 -15.71 11.62
N PHE A 49 -11.98 -15.13 12.65
CA PHE A 49 -12.45 -15.83 13.84
C PHE A 49 -13.65 -15.10 14.45
N ALA A 50 -14.25 -15.68 15.50
CA ALA A 50 -15.54 -15.25 16.02
C ALA A 50 -15.62 -13.74 16.38
N THR A 51 -14.54 -13.17 16.91
CA THR A 51 -14.52 -11.78 17.43
C THR A 51 -13.68 -10.82 16.58
N GLY A 52 -13.10 -11.28 15.48
CA GLY A 52 -12.25 -10.45 14.62
C GLY A 52 -11.58 -11.21 13.49
N SER A 53 -10.59 -10.57 12.88
CA SER A 53 -9.79 -11.14 11.81
C SER A 53 -8.34 -10.69 11.96
N VAL A 54 -7.40 -11.58 11.65
CA VAL A 54 -5.99 -11.21 11.50
C VAL A 54 -5.69 -11.05 10.02
N LEU A 55 -5.16 -9.88 9.65
CA LEU A 55 -4.76 -9.58 8.28
C LEU A 55 -3.24 -9.72 8.18
N VAL A 56 -2.78 -10.58 7.29
CA VAL A 56 -1.35 -10.84 7.06
C VAL A 56 -0.98 -10.27 5.69
N HIS A 57 0.02 -9.39 5.70
CA HIS A 57 0.56 -8.72 4.52
C HIS A 57 2.02 -9.12 4.33
N ARG A 58 2.46 -9.16 3.08
CA ARG A 58 3.84 -9.45 2.71
C ARG A 58 4.36 -8.37 1.77
N ARG A 59 5.59 -7.91 2.04
CA ARG A 59 6.36 -7.03 1.16
C ARG A 59 7.80 -7.54 1.10
N GLY A 60 8.19 -8.11 -0.04
CA GLY A 60 9.50 -8.74 -0.19
C GLY A 60 9.74 -9.82 0.87
N GLY A 61 10.83 -9.69 1.63
CA GLY A 61 11.17 -10.60 2.73
C GLY A 61 10.48 -10.29 4.07
N TYR A 62 9.61 -9.28 4.14
CA TYR A 62 8.93 -8.90 5.38
C TYR A 62 7.49 -9.38 5.41
N VAL A 63 7.05 -9.80 6.59
CA VAL A 63 5.67 -10.15 6.89
C VAL A 63 5.16 -9.22 7.98
N CYS A 64 4.04 -8.56 7.71
CA CYS A 64 3.34 -7.71 8.67
C CYS A 64 1.97 -8.29 9.00
N ALA A 65 1.60 -8.29 10.28
CA ALA A 65 0.28 -8.71 10.71
C ALA A 65 -0.39 -7.64 11.58
N VAL A 66 -1.71 -7.58 11.46
CA VAL A 66 -2.59 -6.73 12.27
C VAL A 66 -3.82 -7.52 12.65
N THR A 67 -4.26 -7.40 13.90
CA THR A 67 -5.51 -7.98 14.37
C THR A 67 -6.58 -6.90 14.44
N VAL A 68 -7.70 -7.13 13.75
CA VAL A 68 -8.83 -6.20 13.67
C VAL A 68 -10.05 -6.85 14.33
N PRO A 69 -10.73 -6.19 15.26
CA PRO A 69 -11.96 -6.69 15.85
C PRO A 69 -13.10 -6.65 14.84
N LYS A 70 -14.06 -7.57 14.96
CA LYS A 70 -15.26 -7.60 14.13
C LYS A 70 -16.16 -6.38 14.36
N ARG A 71 -16.14 -5.84 15.59
CA ARG A 71 -16.88 -4.65 16.01
C ARG A 71 -15.89 -3.65 16.62
N PRO A 72 -15.41 -2.65 15.85
CA PRO A 72 -14.51 -1.62 16.37
C PRO A 72 -15.28 -0.64 17.30
N GLY A 73 -14.53 0.14 18.09
CA GLY A 73 -15.06 1.26 18.90
C GLY A 73 -14.96 1.04 20.41
N THR A 74 -15.08 -0.20 20.90
CA THR A 74 -14.90 -0.50 22.33
C THR A 74 -13.47 -0.98 22.61
N LYS A 75 -12.81 -0.42 23.64
CA LYS A 75 -11.50 -0.90 24.11
C LYS A 75 -11.59 -2.33 24.65
N ARG A 76 -11.04 -3.30 23.91
CA ARG A 76 -10.98 -4.71 24.29
C ARG A 76 -9.54 -5.18 24.33
N GLN A 77 -9.28 -6.23 25.11
CA GLN A 77 -7.98 -6.89 25.07
C GLN A 77 -7.77 -7.48 23.68
N MET A 78 -6.71 -7.06 23.00
CA MET A 78 -6.32 -7.60 21.71
C MET A 78 -4.82 -7.85 21.69
N SER A 79 -4.42 -8.85 20.92
CA SER A 79 -3.01 -9.09 20.66
C SER A 79 -2.79 -9.62 19.25
N VAL A 80 -1.59 -9.37 18.74
CA VAL A 80 -1.07 -9.94 17.51
C VAL A 80 0.35 -10.42 17.77
N SER A 81 0.69 -11.60 17.28
CA SER A 81 2.02 -12.16 17.35
C SER A 81 2.44 -12.69 15.99
N VAL A 82 3.67 -12.39 15.60
CA VAL A 82 4.29 -12.91 14.38
C VAL A 82 5.64 -13.50 14.74
N ARG A 83 5.88 -14.74 14.30
CA ARG A 83 7.13 -15.45 14.51
C ARG A 83 7.62 -16.01 13.17
N ALA A 84 8.79 -15.59 12.73
CA ALA A 84 9.50 -16.30 11.66
C ALA A 84 10.13 -17.58 12.21
N ARG A 85 10.14 -18.67 11.43
CA ARG A 85 10.74 -19.93 11.86
C ARG A 85 12.22 -19.74 12.19
N GLY A 86 12.66 -20.27 13.33
CA GLY A 86 14.01 -20.06 13.85
C GLY A 86 14.29 -18.65 14.39
N GLY A 87 13.26 -17.79 14.52
CA GLY A 87 13.38 -16.45 15.07
C GLY A 87 12.53 -16.23 16.34
N ARG A 88 12.71 -15.08 16.99
CA ARG A 88 11.89 -14.66 18.13
C ARG A 88 10.51 -14.21 17.65
N ALA A 89 9.48 -14.48 18.46
CA ALA A 89 8.16 -13.90 18.21
C ALA A 89 8.18 -12.42 18.57
N VAL A 90 7.65 -11.59 17.68
CA VAL A 90 7.29 -10.21 18.01
C VAL A 90 5.80 -10.21 18.36
N VAL A 91 5.46 -9.61 19.50
CA VAL A 91 4.12 -9.59 20.07
C VAL A 91 3.75 -8.16 20.35
N ASP A 92 2.56 -7.75 19.92
CA ASP A 92 1.89 -6.56 20.42
C ASP A 92 0.61 -7.01 21.14
N SER A 93 0.42 -6.56 22.37
CA SER A 93 -0.72 -6.90 23.21
C SER A 93 -1.13 -5.74 24.08
N GLY A 94 -2.42 -5.44 24.12
CA GLY A 94 -2.94 -4.33 24.90
C GLY A 94 -4.45 -4.18 24.76
N ARG A 95 -4.99 -3.12 25.35
CA ARG A 95 -6.40 -2.76 25.20
C ARG A 95 -6.58 -1.77 24.06
N TYR A 96 -7.13 -2.25 22.95
CA TYR A 96 -7.29 -1.47 21.72
C TYR A 96 -8.77 -1.33 21.35
N ALA A 97 -9.14 -0.20 20.75
CA ALA A 97 -10.51 0.03 20.27
C ALA A 97 -10.70 -0.34 18.79
N TYR A 98 -9.64 -0.23 18.00
CA TYR A 98 -9.70 -0.37 16.54
C TYR A 98 -8.86 -1.51 15.99
N ARG A 99 -7.66 -1.75 16.54
CA ARG A 99 -6.75 -2.82 16.08
C ARG A 99 -5.60 -3.03 17.07
N ALA A 100 -5.01 -4.23 17.07
CA ALA A 100 -3.69 -4.51 17.63
C ALA A 100 -2.67 -4.68 16.48
N GLY A 101 -1.49 -4.10 16.63
CA GLY A 101 -0.46 -4.00 15.60
C GLY A 101 -0.43 -2.63 14.91
N PRO A 102 0.49 -2.42 13.95
CA PRO A 102 1.13 -3.46 13.13
C PRO A 102 2.37 -4.10 13.76
N VAL A 103 2.52 -5.42 13.58
CA VAL A 103 3.75 -6.15 13.91
C VAL A 103 4.39 -6.65 12.64
N THR A 104 5.65 -6.27 12.41
CA THR A 104 6.41 -6.67 11.22
C THR A 104 7.62 -7.50 11.62
N VAL A 105 7.87 -8.59 10.90
CA VAL A 105 9.07 -9.41 11.05
C VAL A 105 9.72 -9.66 9.70
N HIS A 106 11.05 -9.76 9.69
CA HIS A 106 11.78 -10.23 8.52
C HIS A 106 11.73 -11.76 8.45
N ALA A 107 11.03 -12.30 7.46
CA ALA A 107 10.86 -13.74 7.26
C ALA A 107 11.75 -14.30 6.14
N GLY A 108 12.09 -13.51 5.12
CA GLY A 108 12.81 -13.98 3.93
C GLY A 108 12.02 -15.08 3.21
N LYS A 109 12.61 -16.29 3.15
CA LYS A 109 12.00 -17.53 2.61
C LYS A 109 11.52 -18.49 3.72
N ARG A 110 11.52 -18.04 4.98
CA ARG A 110 11.15 -18.88 6.13
C ARG A 110 9.65 -18.84 6.33
N CYS A 111 9.09 -19.97 6.73
CA CYS A 111 7.71 -20.04 7.19
C CYS A 111 7.49 -19.09 8.38
N VAL A 112 6.29 -18.51 8.46
CA VAL A 112 5.88 -17.64 9.56
C VAL A 112 4.67 -18.21 10.28
N TRP A 113 4.64 -18.01 11.58
CA TRP A 113 3.51 -18.32 12.42
C TRP A 113 2.91 -17.03 12.94
N VAL A 114 1.64 -16.81 12.60
CA VAL A 114 0.85 -15.66 13.03
C VAL A 114 -0.22 -16.11 14.00
N THR A 115 -0.37 -15.38 15.10
CA THR A 115 -1.45 -15.56 16.07
C THR A 115 -2.12 -14.22 16.34
N GLY A 116 -3.43 -14.22 16.52
CA GLY A 116 -4.17 -13.04 16.96
C GLY A 116 -5.22 -13.37 18.00
N LYS A 117 -5.55 -12.40 18.84
CA LYS A 117 -6.56 -12.53 19.89
C LYS A 117 -7.38 -11.26 19.98
N VAL A 118 -8.70 -11.40 20.15
CA VAL A 118 -9.63 -10.30 20.46
C VAL A 118 -10.62 -10.79 21.50
N SER A 119 -10.66 -10.11 22.65
CA SER A 119 -11.65 -10.32 23.72
C SER A 119 -11.76 -11.78 24.17
N GLY A 120 -10.62 -12.45 24.36
CA GLY A 120 -10.55 -13.83 24.84
C GLY A 120 -10.63 -14.91 23.76
N ARG A 121 -11.00 -14.59 22.52
CA ARG A 121 -10.96 -15.53 21.39
C ARG A 121 -9.70 -15.33 20.57
N SER A 122 -9.06 -16.42 20.17
CA SER A 122 -7.82 -16.39 19.40
C SER A 122 -7.89 -17.23 18.13
N VAL A 123 -7.01 -16.90 17.19
CA VAL A 123 -6.76 -17.66 15.97
C VAL A 123 -5.25 -17.86 15.81
N SER A 124 -4.86 -19.00 15.26
CA SER A 124 -3.48 -19.36 14.95
C SER A 124 -3.42 -19.81 13.50
N SER A 125 -2.44 -19.34 12.73
CA SER A 125 -2.26 -19.76 11.35
C SER A 125 -1.56 -21.09 11.18
N GLY A 126 -0.87 -21.59 12.23
CA GLY A 126 0.24 -22.52 12.04
C GLY A 126 1.38 -21.88 11.23
N TRP A 127 2.29 -22.70 10.69
CA TRP A 127 3.35 -22.23 9.80
C TRP A 127 2.79 -22.02 8.38
N ILE A 128 2.76 -20.77 7.94
CA ILE A 128 2.31 -20.34 6.61
C ILE A 128 3.43 -19.58 5.89
N LEU A 129 3.27 -19.32 4.59
CA LEU A 129 4.24 -18.57 3.78
C LEU A 129 5.65 -19.18 3.79
N CYS A 130 5.70 -20.51 3.83
CA CYS A 130 6.73 -21.26 3.14
C CYS A 130 6.46 -21.09 1.62
#